data_AF-A0A931ZG69-F1
#
_entry.id   AF-A0A931ZG69-F1
#
_cell.length_a   1.000
_cell.length_b   1.000
_cell.length_c   1.000
_cell.angle_alpha   90.00
_cell.angle_beta   90.00
_cell.angle_gamma   90.00
#
_symmetry.space_group_name_H-M   'P 1'
#
loop_
_entity.id
_entity.type
_entity.pdbx_description
1 polymer ?
#
loop_
_entity_poly.entity_id
_entity_poly.type
_entity_poly.pdbx_seq_one_letter_code
_entity_poly.pdbx_strand_id
1 'polypeptide(L)'
;MYWANFLHIYQPPTQTADILDKVVNESYRKILAELKKRPKAKLTLNISGGLTELLAKHRYFDVLADIKKLLERDQLELTQTAKYHAFLPCLPTAEVGRQIELNQIINRKYFGKKYRPRGFFIPEMAYTLKLARLLKKLGYQWIIIDDSSFPPQKGMVNYQTIYELESCSNFYVFFRERGTSFKIISAQTGTAKVLFNEIKERLPRHEYLLTAMDGETFGHHRLGLEQLLTEVFASDILPTVVISDLFSLFKERVRVNPISGSWALFNIDEARRAPFSRWYNRDNKIHRLQWELTNLALKVVDSVNLQKKKVFKARKLLDSALHSDQYWWASAKPWWSIEIIERGASKLLETIKQTPGVPSFKIGKAEDLYKTILFTAFEWQRDGTVDKLVKEHIDEEAQFRIQDKETKIPRQEIFKMINHLKKQMYQAAKAEEYERAAVFKERINNLAAQKNLFSKNKNNLESHWGD
;
A
#
# COMPACT_ATOMS: atom_id res chain seq x y z
N MET A 1 12.40 22.71 -3.06
CA MET A 1 11.70 21.50 -2.60
C MET A 1 12.24 20.24 -3.28
N TYR A 2 12.21 19.09 -2.59
CA TYR A 2 12.55 17.76 -3.13
C TYR A 2 11.36 16.80 -3.03
N TRP A 3 11.18 15.87 -3.96
CA TRP A 3 10.15 14.83 -3.86
C TRP A 3 10.73 13.47 -3.48
N ALA A 4 10.49 13.06 -2.23
CA ALA A 4 10.75 11.71 -1.76
C ALA A 4 9.50 10.86 -2.03
N ASN A 5 9.42 10.26 -3.22
CA ASN A 5 8.30 9.38 -3.56
C ASN A 5 8.55 7.95 -3.08
N PHE A 6 7.58 7.37 -2.38
CA PHE A 6 7.59 6.00 -1.90
C PHE A 6 6.47 5.20 -2.57
N LEU A 7 6.82 4.12 -3.28
CA LEU A 7 5.84 3.18 -3.81
C LEU A 7 5.93 1.85 -3.07
N HIS A 8 4.80 1.31 -2.65
CA HIS A 8 4.67 -0.05 -2.15
C HIS A 8 4.07 -0.94 -3.24
N ILE A 9 4.76 -1.99 -3.67
CA ILE A 9 4.18 -2.99 -4.58
C ILE A 9 3.99 -4.32 -3.86
N TYR A 10 2.79 -4.87 -4.00
CA TYR A 10 2.38 -6.07 -3.30
C TYR A 10 1.25 -6.78 -4.02
N GLN A 11 1.29 -8.11 -3.97
CA GLN A 11 0.16 -8.97 -4.30
C GLN A 11 0.09 -10.09 -3.26
N PRO A 12 -1.11 -10.52 -2.85
CA PRO A 12 -1.26 -11.56 -1.85
C PRO A 12 -0.67 -12.90 -2.31
N PRO A 13 -0.24 -13.76 -1.37
CA PRO A 13 0.26 -15.10 -1.72
C PRO A 13 -0.81 -16.02 -2.32
N THR A 14 -2.06 -15.58 -2.37
CA THR A 14 -3.22 -16.23 -3.00
C THR A 14 -3.56 -15.65 -4.38
N GLN A 15 -2.75 -14.72 -4.90
CA GLN A 15 -3.07 -14.02 -6.15
C GLN A 15 -3.12 -14.97 -7.36
N THR A 16 -4.09 -14.74 -8.24
CA THR A 16 -4.24 -15.48 -9.49
C THR A 16 -3.23 -15.02 -10.54
N ALA A 17 -2.88 -15.92 -11.47
CA ALA A 17 -1.95 -15.61 -12.55
C ALA A 17 -2.43 -14.46 -13.43
N ASP A 18 -3.72 -14.42 -13.77
CA ASP A 18 -4.28 -13.41 -14.69
C ASP A 18 -4.22 -12.01 -14.12
N ILE A 19 -4.52 -11.85 -12.83
CA ILE A 19 -4.44 -10.54 -12.18
C ILE A 19 -2.97 -10.13 -12.00
N LEU A 20 -2.09 -11.07 -11.64
CA LEU A 20 -0.65 -10.79 -11.57
C LEU A 20 -0.12 -10.29 -12.92
N ASP A 21 -0.53 -10.92 -14.03
CA ASP A 21 -0.15 -10.49 -15.37
C ASP A 21 -0.64 -9.07 -15.69
N LYS A 22 -1.92 -8.80 -15.40
CA LYS A 22 -2.51 -7.46 -15.56
C LYS A 22 -1.72 -6.41 -14.78
N VAL A 23 -1.48 -6.64 -13.48
CA VAL A 23 -0.77 -5.69 -12.61
C VAL A 23 0.66 -5.45 -13.10
N VAL A 24 1.38 -6.51 -13.48
CA VAL A 24 2.75 -6.40 -14.02
C VAL A 24 2.78 -5.53 -15.27
N ASN A 25 1.86 -5.75 -16.20
CA ASN A 25 1.79 -5.06 -17.49
C ASN A 25 1.22 -3.64 -17.39
N GLU A 26 0.31 -3.41 -16.46
CA GLU A 26 -0.39 -2.13 -16.33
C GLU A 26 0.32 -1.16 -15.41
N SER A 27 1.10 -1.65 -14.43
CA SER A 27 1.80 -0.82 -13.45
C SER A 27 3.31 -1.07 -13.44
N TYR A 28 3.78 -2.24 -12.97
CA TYR A 28 5.19 -2.43 -12.59
C TYR A 28 6.15 -2.16 -13.75
N ARG A 29 5.89 -2.74 -14.93
CA ARG A 29 6.71 -2.52 -16.13
C ARG A 29 6.73 -1.06 -16.55
N LYS A 30 5.59 -0.35 -16.44
CA LYS A 30 5.50 1.06 -16.81
C LYS A 30 6.34 1.94 -15.88
N ILE A 31 6.19 1.79 -14.57
CA ILE A 31 6.96 2.56 -13.57
C ILE A 31 8.47 2.35 -13.80
N LEU A 32 8.91 1.09 -13.90
CA LEU A 32 10.33 0.77 -14.05
C LEU A 32 10.89 1.24 -15.40
N ALA A 33 10.12 1.11 -16.48
CA ALA A 33 10.51 1.62 -17.79
C ALA A 33 10.69 3.14 -17.78
N GLU A 34 9.78 3.87 -17.12
CA GLU A 34 9.88 5.32 -17.06
C GLU A 34 11.07 5.77 -16.19
N LEU A 35 11.34 5.09 -15.07
CA LEU A 35 12.51 5.39 -14.22
C LEU A 35 13.83 5.09 -14.94
N LYS A 36 13.94 3.98 -15.68
CA LYS A 36 15.15 3.60 -16.45
C LYS A 36 15.57 4.62 -17.50
N LYS A 37 14.60 5.32 -18.10
CA LYS A 37 14.82 6.33 -19.14
C LYS A 37 15.36 7.66 -18.59
N ARG A 38 15.28 7.91 -17.27
CA ARG A 38 15.70 9.17 -16.63
C ARG A 38 16.74 8.92 -15.55
N PRO A 39 18.04 8.93 -15.88
CA PRO A 39 19.12 8.53 -14.95
C PRO A 39 19.19 9.33 -13.64
N LYS A 40 18.70 10.58 -13.63
CA LYS A 40 18.66 11.43 -12.43
C LYS A 40 17.45 11.15 -11.52
N ALA A 41 16.41 10.52 -12.05
CA ALA A 41 15.20 10.27 -11.29
C ALA A 41 15.44 9.16 -10.27
N LYS A 42 14.94 9.38 -9.05
CA LYS A 42 15.06 8.46 -7.93
C LYS A 42 13.69 8.10 -7.35
N LEU A 43 13.59 6.90 -6.79
CA LEU A 43 12.37 6.41 -6.16
C LEU A 43 12.69 5.49 -4.99
N THR A 44 11.94 5.59 -3.91
CA THR A 44 11.96 4.58 -2.84
C THR A 44 10.89 3.55 -3.13
N LEU A 45 11.25 2.27 -3.18
CA LEU A 45 10.33 1.17 -3.50
C LEU A 45 10.33 0.13 -2.37
N ASN A 46 9.14 -0.24 -1.92
CA ASN A 46 8.95 -1.44 -1.12
C ASN A 46 8.41 -2.57 -2.00
N ILE A 47 9.03 -3.74 -1.91
CA ILE A 47 8.54 -5.00 -2.48
C ILE A 47 8.65 -6.10 -1.43
N SER A 48 7.55 -6.79 -1.15
CA SER A 48 7.56 -7.95 -0.27
C SER A 48 8.24 -9.14 -0.96
N GLY A 49 8.93 -9.97 -0.18
CA GLY A 49 9.54 -11.20 -0.65
C GLY A 49 8.50 -12.19 -1.18
N GLY A 50 7.25 -12.10 -0.70
CA GLY A 50 6.11 -12.82 -1.27
C GLY A 50 5.88 -12.44 -2.73
N LEU A 51 5.81 -11.15 -3.06
CA LEU A 51 5.69 -10.70 -4.44
C LEU A 51 6.93 -11.05 -5.27
N THR A 52 8.14 -10.91 -4.72
CA THR A 52 9.38 -11.31 -5.41
C THR A 52 9.36 -12.80 -5.80
N GLU A 53 8.96 -13.69 -4.89
CA GLU A 53 8.79 -15.12 -5.19
C GLU A 53 7.71 -15.36 -6.23
N LEU A 54 6.59 -14.63 -6.14
CA LEU A 54 5.47 -14.76 -7.06
C LEU A 54 5.87 -14.36 -8.49
N LEU A 55 6.55 -13.22 -8.66
CA LEU A 55 7.07 -12.77 -9.95
C LEU A 55 8.03 -13.80 -10.56
N ALA A 56 8.96 -14.33 -9.76
CA ALA A 56 9.89 -15.36 -10.22
C ALA A 56 9.16 -16.67 -10.60
N LYS A 57 8.18 -17.11 -9.80
CA LYS A 57 7.38 -18.31 -10.07
C LYS A 57 6.63 -18.19 -11.41
N HIS A 58 6.13 -17.01 -11.74
CA HIS A 58 5.41 -16.72 -12.97
C HIS A 58 6.30 -16.17 -14.10
N ARG A 59 7.63 -16.29 -13.96
CA ARG A 59 8.64 -15.95 -14.99
C ARG A 59 8.71 -14.47 -15.39
N TYR A 60 8.23 -13.55 -14.55
CA TYR A 60 8.43 -12.10 -14.72
C TYR A 60 9.84 -11.66 -14.28
N PHE A 61 10.86 -12.34 -14.80
CA PHE A 61 12.27 -12.07 -14.49
C PHE A 61 12.74 -10.72 -15.02
N ASP A 62 12.08 -10.18 -16.05
CA ASP A 62 12.34 -8.86 -16.59
C ASP A 62 12.08 -7.76 -15.55
N VAL A 63 10.97 -7.86 -14.80
CA VAL A 63 10.64 -6.92 -13.71
C VAL A 63 11.70 -6.98 -12.61
N LEU A 64 12.09 -8.19 -12.20
CA LEU A 64 13.12 -8.40 -11.17
C LEU A 64 14.50 -7.87 -11.62
N ALA A 65 14.85 -8.10 -12.89
CA ALA A 65 16.09 -7.60 -13.48
C ALA A 65 16.10 -6.07 -13.57
N ASP A 66 14.98 -5.45 -13.91
CA ASP A 66 14.84 -4.00 -13.97
C ASP A 66 14.98 -3.35 -12.59
N ILE A 67 14.34 -3.91 -11.55
CA ILE A 67 14.51 -3.44 -10.17
C ILE A 67 15.99 -3.56 -9.75
N LYS A 68 16.61 -4.71 -10.00
CA LYS A 68 18.03 -4.94 -9.68
C LYS A 68 18.93 -3.93 -10.40
N LYS A 69 18.72 -3.69 -11.69
CA LYS A 69 19.48 -2.74 -12.50
C LYS A 69 19.34 -1.30 -11.99
N LEU A 70 18.13 -0.90 -11.61
CA LEU A 70 17.86 0.43 -11.06
C LEU A 70 18.46 0.61 -9.66
N LEU A 71 18.49 -0.45 -8.85
CA LEU A 71 19.19 -0.48 -7.57
C LEU A 71 20.72 -0.40 -7.74
N GLU A 72 21.28 -1.06 -8.75
CA GLU A 72 22.70 -0.96 -9.09
C GLU A 72 23.11 0.43 -9.59
N ARG A 73 22.17 1.15 -10.22
CA ARG A 73 22.32 2.55 -10.68
C ARG A 73 22.02 3.59 -9.60
N ASP A 74 21.74 3.16 -8.37
CA ASP A 74 21.37 4.03 -7.24
C ASP A 74 20.16 4.96 -7.55
N GLN A 75 19.30 4.54 -8.49
CA GLN A 75 18.01 5.19 -8.81
C GLN A 75 16.86 4.65 -7.93
N LEU A 76 17.02 3.45 -7.36
CA LEU A 76 16.08 2.87 -6.41
C LEU A 76 16.73 2.70 -5.03
N GLU A 77 15.97 3.03 -3.99
CA GLU A 77 16.20 2.54 -2.63
C GLU A 77 15.12 1.51 -2.30
N LEU A 78 15.55 0.30 -1.91
CA LEU A 78 14.62 -0.73 -1.43
C LEU A 78 14.50 -0.69 0.09
N THR A 79 13.27 -0.78 0.60
CA THR A 79 13.00 -0.96 2.03
C THR A 79 12.80 -2.44 2.39
N GLN A 80 12.89 -2.73 3.68
CA GLN A 80 12.48 -4.00 4.26
C GLN A 80 10.98 -4.00 4.55
N THR A 81 10.36 -5.19 4.59
CA THR A 81 9.02 -5.39 5.15
C THR A 81 8.84 -6.84 5.63
N ALA A 82 7.60 -7.22 5.99
CA ALA A 82 7.20 -8.60 6.26
C ALA A 82 7.02 -9.38 4.94
N LYS A 83 7.57 -10.60 4.86
CA LYS A 83 7.59 -11.38 3.60
C LYS A 83 6.21 -11.50 2.95
N TYR A 84 5.21 -11.90 3.72
CA TYR A 84 3.86 -12.12 3.23
C TYR A 84 2.91 -10.99 3.64
N HIS A 85 3.42 -9.76 3.83
CA HIS A 85 2.62 -8.58 4.19
C HIS A 85 1.73 -8.83 5.43
N ALA A 86 2.28 -9.49 6.44
CA ALA A 86 1.54 -9.87 7.63
C ALA A 86 1.20 -8.65 8.51
N PHE A 87 0.04 -8.66 9.16
CA PHE A 87 -0.39 -7.56 10.03
C PHE A 87 0.38 -7.57 11.37
N LEU A 88 1.54 -6.91 11.39
CA LEU A 88 2.54 -7.01 12.46
C LEU A 88 2.09 -6.61 13.88
N PRO A 89 1.21 -5.60 14.11
CA PRO A 89 0.86 -5.16 15.46
C PRO A 89 0.29 -6.25 16.37
N CYS A 90 -0.41 -7.22 15.78
CA CYS A 90 -1.09 -8.30 16.49
C CYS A 90 -0.27 -9.59 16.58
N LEU A 91 0.92 -9.64 15.94
CA LEU A 91 1.74 -10.84 15.93
C LEU A 91 2.72 -10.92 17.10
N PRO A 92 3.08 -12.14 17.55
CA PRO A 92 4.19 -12.34 18.46
C PRO A 92 5.50 -11.83 17.87
N THR A 93 6.39 -11.26 18.71
CA THR A 93 7.68 -10.70 18.28
C THR A 93 8.55 -11.69 17.51
N ALA A 94 8.51 -12.98 17.87
CA ALA A 94 9.23 -14.02 17.15
C ALA A 94 8.72 -14.20 15.71
N GLU A 95 7.40 -14.16 15.50
CA GLU A 95 6.80 -14.26 14.16
C GLU A 95 7.08 -13.00 13.33
N VAL A 96 7.08 -11.82 13.96
CA VAL A 96 7.51 -10.58 13.29
C VAL A 96 8.97 -10.72 12.80
N GLY A 97 9.89 -11.17 13.67
CA GLY A 97 11.29 -11.40 13.30
C GLY A 97 11.43 -12.39 12.15
N ARG A 98 10.68 -13.50 12.20
CA ARG A 98 10.64 -14.52 11.16
C ARG A 98 10.19 -13.96 9.80
N GLN A 99 9.09 -13.20 9.75
CA GLN A 99 8.60 -12.61 8.51
C GLN A 99 9.63 -11.66 7.87
N ILE A 100 10.36 -10.91 8.71
CA ILE A 100 11.42 -9.99 8.28
C ILE A 100 12.63 -10.76 7.73
N GLU A 101 13.08 -11.79 8.44
CA GLU A 101 14.19 -12.64 8.02
C GLU A 101 13.90 -13.32 6.67
N LEU A 102 12.70 -13.90 6.52
CA LEU A 102 12.29 -14.52 5.27
C LEU A 102 12.23 -13.52 4.12
N ASN A 103 11.80 -12.28 4.37
CA ASN A 103 11.79 -11.21 3.37
C ASN A 103 13.23 -10.90 2.92
N GLN A 104 14.13 -10.76 3.88
CA GLN A 104 15.54 -10.50 3.64
C GLN A 104 16.20 -11.61 2.81
N ILE A 105 15.98 -12.88 3.16
CA ILE A 105 16.56 -14.03 2.44
C ILE A 105 16.13 -14.00 0.97
N ILE A 106 14.84 -13.83 0.70
CA ILE A 106 14.32 -13.84 -0.67
C ILE A 106 14.79 -12.63 -1.46
N ASN A 107 14.63 -11.42 -0.94
CA ASN A 107 15.02 -10.23 -1.68
C ASN A 107 16.54 -10.15 -1.87
N ARG A 108 17.35 -10.64 -0.92
CA ARG A 108 18.80 -10.77 -1.09
C ARG A 108 19.17 -11.77 -2.18
N LYS A 109 18.42 -12.86 -2.33
CA LYS A 109 18.61 -13.85 -3.41
C LYS A 109 18.42 -13.22 -4.79
N TYR A 110 17.35 -12.43 -5.00
CA TYR A 110 17.03 -11.89 -6.32
C TYR A 110 17.72 -10.55 -6.63
N PHE A 111 17.87 -9.65 -5.66
CA PHE A 111 18.45 -8.32 -5.87
C PHE A 111 19.93 -8.22 -5.46
N GLY A 112 20.50 -9.30 -4.92
CA GLY A 112 21.93 -9.43 -4.67
C GLY A 112 22.45 -8.52 -3.54
N LYS A 113 23.77 -8.31 -3.51
CA LYS A 113 24.46 -7.61 -2.41
C LYS A 113 24.03 -6.16 -2.22
N LYS A 114 23.44 -5.52 -3.22
CA LYS A 114 22.89 -4.16 -3.16
C LYS A 114 21.57 -4.07 -2.38
N TYR A 115 20.85 -5.18 -2.17
CA TYR A 115 19.73 -5.22 -1.23
C TYR A 115 20.24 -5.10 0.22
N ARG A 116 20.28 -3.85 0.71
CA ARG A 116 20.73 -3.47 2.06
C ARG A 116 19.76 -2.41 2.63
N PRO A 117 18.49 -2.78 2.87
CA PRO A 117 17.48 -1.82 3.28
C PRO A 117 17.87 -1.15 4.62
N ARG A 118 17.90 0.18 4.62
CA ARG A 118 18.04 1.00 5.84
C ARG A 118 16.69 1.33 6.46
N GLY A 119 15.69 1.50 5.60
CA GLY A 119 14.31 1.77 5.98
C GLY A 119 13.46 0.51 6.08
N PHE A 120 12.44 0.59 6.93
CA PHE A 120 11.43 -0.45 7.08
C PHE A 120 10.03 0.09 6.81
N PHE A 121 9.30 -0.60 5.93
CA PHE A 121 7.88 -0.39 5.71
C PHE A 121 7.09 -1.42 6.52
N ILE A 122 6.41 -0.93 7.56
CA ILE A 122 5.45 -1.74 8.31
C ILE A 122 4.23 -1.90 7.41
N PRO A 123 3.78 -3.14 7.08
CA PRO A 123 2.56 -3.36 6.32
C PRO A 123 1.43 -2.46 6.81
N GLU A 124 0.77 -1.79 5.87
CA GLU A 124 -0.33 -0.85 6.12
C GLU A 124 0.05 0.43 6.91
N MET A 125 1.35 0.70 7.02
CA MET A 125 1.91 1.66 7.98
C MET A 125 1.37 1.45 9.40
N ALA A 126 1.04 0.20 9.77
CA ALA A 126 0.38 -0.14 11.03
C ALA A 126 1.35 -0.02 12.22
N TYR A 127 1.63 1.22 12.60
CA TYR A 127 2.66 1.59 13.54
C TYR A 127 2.24 1.34 14.98
N THR A 128 3.18 0.79 15.77
CA THR A 128 3.16 0.86 17.23
C THR A 128 4.57 1.14 17.74
N LEU A 129 4.67 1.77 18.92
CA LEU A 129 5.96 2.01 19.58
C LEU A 129 6.74 0.71 19.84
N LYS A 130 6.03 -0.39 20.14
CA LYS A 130 6.61 -1.73 20.33
C LYS A 130 7.32 -2.20 19.06
N LEU A 131 6.68 -2.05 17.89
CA LEU A 131 7.28 -2.42 16.61
C LEU A 131 8.49 -1.55 16.30
N ALA A 132 8.40 -0.23 16.51
CA ALA A 132 9.54 0.67 16.28
C ALA A 132 10.79 0.27 17.09
N ARG A 133 10.61 -0.04 18.38
CA ARG A 133 11.69 -0.54 19.25
C ARG A 133 12.28 -1.86 18.75
N LEU A 134 11.44 -2.78 18.28
CA LEU A 134 11.89 -4.04 17.70
C LEU A 134 12.71 -3.81 16.43
N LEU A 135 12.22 -2.97 15.51
CA LEU A 135 12.88 -2.67 14.24
C LEU A 135 14.23 -1.98 14.45
N LYS A 136 14.34 -1.08 15.43
CA LYS A 136 15.63 -0.52 15.86
C LYS A 136 16.60 -1.61 16.33
N LYS A 137 16.14 -2.55 17.17
CA LYS A 137 16.98 -3.68 17.62
C LYS A 137 17.44 -4.57 16.47
N LEU A 138 16.64 -4.69 15.40
CA LEU A 138 17.00 -5.43 14.19
C LEU A 138 17.95 -4.65 13.25
N GLY A 139 18.35 -3.42 13.62
CA GLY A 139 19.35 -2.64 12.91
C GLY A 139 18.81 -1.69 11.82
N TYR A 140 17.49 -1.55 11.69
CA TYR A 140 16.91 -0.56 10.78
C TYR A 140 17.13 0.87 11.32
N GLN A 141 17.27 1.82 10.41
CA GLN A 141 17.59 3.21 10.73
C GLN A 141 16.36 4.11 10.74
N TRP A 142 15.34 3.77 9.95
CA TRP A 142 14.13 4.57 9.85
C TRP A 142 12.90 3.75 9.48
N ILE A 143 11.73 4.31 9.79
CA ILE A 143 10.43 3.83 9.34
C ILE A 143 9.68 4.95 8.63
N ILE A 144 8.81 4.57 7.70
CA ILE A 144 7.81 5.48 7.13
C ILE A 144 6.44 5.12 7.73
N ILE A 145 5.73 6.13 8.21
CA ILE A 145 4.38 6.01 8.77
C ILE A 145 3.50 7.15 8.24
N ASP A 146 2.20 7.09 8.51
CA ASP A 146 1.26 8.12 8.06
C ASP A 146 1.30 9.37 8.95
N ASP A 147 1.10 10.56 8.40
CA ASP A 147 1.07 11.82 9.17
C ASP A 147 -0.06 11.89 10.21
N SER A 148 -1.10 11.05 10.10
CA SER A 148 -2.11 10.91 11.17
C SER A 148 -1.54 10.33 12.47
N SER A 149 -0.35 9.70 12.41
CA SER A 149 0.37 9.26 13.60
C SER A 149 1.21 10.38 14.22
N PHE A 150 1.25 11.58 13.63
CA PHE A 150 1.96 12.71 14.20
C PHE A 150 1.25 13.20 15.48
N PRO A 151 1.98 13.51 16.57
CA PRO A 151 1.34 13.87 17.83
C PRO A 151 0.56 15.19 17.71
N PRO A 152 -0.77 15.21 17.95
CA PRO A 152 -1.59 16.42 17.75
C PRO A 152 -1.09 17.64 18.53
N GLN A 153 -0.53 17.42 19.73
CA GLN A 153 0.05 18.46 20.58
C GLN A 153 1.29 19.15 19.98
N LYS A 154 1.90 18.60 18.91
CA LYS A 154 3.02 19.21 18.19
C LYS A 154 2.58 19.94 16.91
N GLY A 155 1.26 20.05 16.64
CA GLY A 155 0.73 20.68 15.44
C GLY A 155 0.85 19.79 14.21
N MET A 156 1.27 20.37 13.08
CA MET A 156 1.43 19.66 11.81
C MET A 156 2.88 19.23 11.60
N VAL A 157 3.08 18.21 10.74
CA VAL A 157 4.41 17.78 10.30
C VAL A 157 5.13 18.95 9.60
N ASN A 158 6.35 19.25 10.03
CA ASN A 158 7.26 20.20 9.40
C ASN A 158 8.26 19.45 8.50
N TYR A 159 8.01 19.52 7.20
CA TYR A 159 8.80 18.89 6.15
C TYR A 159 10.14 19.58 5.83
N GLN A 160 10.64 20.44 6.72
CA GLN A 160 12.01 20.99 6.69
C GLN A 160 12.94 20.25 7.68
N THR A 161 12.38 19.34 8.47
CA THR A 161 13.07 18.67 9.58
C THR A 161 12.99 17.15 9.45
N ILE A 162 13.91 16.43 10.08
CA ILE A 162 13.82 14.97 10.22
C ILE A 162 13.45 14.64 11.65
N TYR A 163 12.53 13.70 11.83
CA TYR A 163 12.07 13.32 13.14
C TYR A 163 12.81 12.11 13.69
N GLU A 164 13.27 12.20 14.93
CA GLU A 164 13.91 11.13 15.68
C GLU A 164 12.96 10.62 16.77
N LEU A 165 12.83 9.30 16.90
CA LEU A 165 11.96 8.68 17.88
C LEU A 165 12.51 8.90 19.30
N GLU A 166 11.74 9.56 20.16
CA GLU A 166 12.15 9.94 21.53
C GLU A 166 12.68 8.76 22.35
N SER A 167 12.07 7.58 22.20
CA SER A 167 12.46 6.38 22.96
C SER A 167 13.55 5.52 22.31
N CYS A 168 14.05 5.90 21.13
CA CYS A 168 15.05 5.14 20.36
C CYS A 168 16.02 6.08 19.66
N SER A 169 17.17 6.36 20.30
CA SER A 169 18.19 7.21 19.69
C SER A 169 18.69 6.66 18.35
N ASN A 170 18.96 7.56 17.41
CA ASN A 170 19.35 7.27 16.03
C ASN A 170 18.36 6.35 15.31
N PHE A 171 17.06 6.53 15.57
CA PHE A 171 15.98 5.87 14.84
C PHE A 171 14.96 6.90 14.39
N TYR A 172 14.78 7.02 13.07
CA TYR A 172 14.07 8.15 12.49
C TYR A 172 12.69 7.74 11.97
N VAL A 173 11.77 8.69 12.00
CA VAL A 173 10.39 8.51 11.56
C VAL A 173 10.11 9.50 10.44
N PHE A 174 9.75 8.98 9.28
CA PHE A 174 9.30 9.78 8.15
C PHE A 174 7.78 9.70 8.04
N PHE A 175 7.11 10.85 8.00
CA PHE A 175 5.66 10.94 7.92
C PHE A 175 5.25 11.16 6.47
N ARG A 176 4.43 10.26 5.92
CA ARG A 176 3.76 10.45 4.63
C ARG A 176 2.85 11.65 4.71
N GLU A 177 2.95 12.55 3.74
CA GLU A 177 1.99 13.61 3.51
C GLU A 177 0.71 13.02 2.92
N ARG A 178 -0.27 12.79 3.78
CA ARG A 178 -1.50 12.06 3.48
C ARG A 178 -2.35 12.76 2.44
N GLY A 179 -2.58 14.07 2.58
CA GLY A 179 -3.43 14.85 1.67
C GLY A 179 -2.96 14.76 0.21
N THR A 180 -1.69 15.10 -0.04
CA THR A 180 -1.10 15.00 -1.39
C THR A 180 -1.06 13.56 -1.91
N SER A 181 -0.77 12.58 -1.05
CA SER A 181 -0.84 11.15 -1.43
C SER A 181 -2.26 10.76 -1.89
N PHE A 182 -3.30 11.17 -1.17
CA PHE A 182 -4.69 10.87 -1.54
C PHE A 182 -5.14 11.56 -2.83
N LYS A 183 -4.73 12.80 -3.07
CA LYS A 183 -5.03 13.51 -4.33
C LYS A 183 -4.43 12.80 -5.54
N ILE A 184 -3.22 12.26 -5.40
CA ILE A 184 -2.60 11.42 -6.44
C ILE A 184 -3.35 10.08 -6.58
N ILE A 185 -3.61 9.36 -5.49
CA ILE A 185 -4.30 8.05 -5.51
C ILE A 185 -5.71 8.15 -6.13
N SER A 186 -6.42 9.23 -5.84
CA SER A 186 -7.74 9.52 -6.41
C SER A 186 -7.70 10.09 -7.84
N ALA A 187 -6.51 10.25 -8.41
CA ALA A 187 -6.25 10.84 -9.72
C ALA A 187 -6.78 12.29 -9.90
N GLN A 188 -6.95 13.02 -8.78
CA GLN A 188 -7.17 14.46 -8.80
C GLN A 188 -5.92 15.20 -9.27
N THR A 189 -4.76 14.70 -8.85
CA THR A 189 -3.44 15.17 -9.30
C THR A 189 -2.91 14.20 -10.35
N GLY A 190 -3.39 14.36 -11.59
CA GLY A 190 -3.12 13.40 -12.69
C GLY A 190 -1.88 13.69 -13.55
N THR A 191 -1.33 14.90 -13.49
CA THR A 191 -0.19 15.34 -14.32
C THR A 191 0.79 16.18 -13.52
N ALA A 192 2.02 16.33 -14.01
CA ALA A 192 3.04 17.11 -13.30
C ALA A 192 2.63 18.58 -13.16
N LYS A 193 1.95 19.15 -14.16
CA LYS A 193 1.46 20.54 -14.11
C LYS A 193 0.44 20.75 -12.97
N VAL A 194 -0.48 19.80 -12.77
CA VAL A 194 -1.45 19.87 -11.68
C VAL A 194 -0.72 19.80 -10.33
N LEU A 195 0.20 18.84 -10.17
CA LEU A 195 1.01 18.73 -8.97
C LEU A 195 1.79 20.02 -8.68
N PHE A 196 2.52 20.56 -9.66
CA PHE A 196 3.33 21.77 -9.49
C PHE A 196 2.50 23.00 -9.16
N ASN A 197 1.27 23.08 -9.66
CA ASN A 197 0.35 24.15 -9.30
C ASN A 197 -0.13 24.02 -7.84
N GLU A 198 -0.43 22.81 -7.36
CA GLU A 198 -0.84 22.57 -5.97
C GLU A 198 0.25 22.94 -4.97
N ILE A 199 1.51 22.64 -5.30
CA ILE A 199 2.66 22.89 -4.43
C ILE A 199 3.43 24.16 -4.79
N LYS A 200 2.88 25.02 -5.66
CA LYS A 200 3.59 26.17 -6.26
C LYS A 200 4.28 27.07 -5.22
N GLU A 201 3.56 27.42 -4.15
CA GLU A 201 4.06 28.29 -3.07
C GLU A 201 5.11 27.60 -2.17
N ARG A 202 5.18 26.27 -2.24
CA ARG A 202 6.11 25.43 -1.48
C ARG A 202 7.35 25.06 -2.29
N LEU A 203 7.29 25.04 -3.62
CA LEU A 203 8.42 24.72 -4.52
C LEU A 203 9.72 25.47 -4.18
N PRO A 204 9.74 26.81 -3.95
CA PRO A 204 10.98 27.52 -3.66
C PRO A 204 11.51 27.27 -2.24
N ARG A 205 10.70 26.65 -1.35
CA ARG A 205 11.10 26.39 0.03
C ARG A 205 12.08 25.21 0.10
N HIS A 206 12.99 25.26 1.07
CA HIS A 206 13.89 24.14 1.38
C HIS A 206 13.17 23.11 2.26
N GLU A 207 12.24 22.38 1.65
CA GLU A 207 11.45 21.31 2.28
C GLU A 207 11.35 20.09 1.35
N TYR A 208 10.86 18.97 1.88
CA TYR A 208 10.57 17.78 1.08
C TYR A 208 9.07 17.49 1.00
N LEU A 209 8.61 17.03 -0.15
CA LEU A 209 7.32 16.37 -0.30
C LEU A 209 7.55 14.87 -0.11
N LEU A 210 6.89 14.23 0.85
CA LEU A 210 6.97 12.78 1.05
C LEU A 210 5.61 12.14 0.77
N THR A 211 5.46 11.52 -0.39
CA THR A 211 4.25 10.78 -0.75
C THR A 211 4.48 9.28 -0.61
N ALA A 212 3.45 8.54 -0.20
CA ALA A 212 3.52 7.08 -0.12
C ALA A 212 2.21 6.43 -0.56
N MET A 213 2.29 5.50 -1.50
CA MET A 213 1.09 4.86 -2.06
C MET A 213 1.41 3.50 -2.67
N ASP A 214 0.37 2.74 -2.97
CA ASP A 214 0.48 1.51 -3.74
C ASP A 214 0.98 1.82 -5.16
N GLY A 215 1.99 1.09 -5.64
CA GLY A 215 2.52 1.26 -6.99
C GLY A 215 1.50 0.88 -8.06
N GLU A 216 0.60 -0.03 -7.73
CA GLU A 216 -0.57 -0.44 -8.53
C GLU A 216 -1.47 0.75 -8.89
N THR A 217 -1.42 1.84 -8.10
CA THR A 217 -2.09 3.11 -8.41
C THR A 217 -1.70 3.66 -9.79
N PHE A 218 -0.40 3.58 -10.14
CA PHE A 218 0.11 4.13 -11.40
C PHE A 218 -0.09 3.14 -12.54
N GLY A 219 -1.30 3.17 -13.10
CA GLY A 219 -1.67 2.40 -14.28
C GLY A 219 -2.74 1.35 -13.98
N HIS A 220 -2.55 0.43 -13.04
CA HIS A 220 -3.52 -0.65 -12.80
C HIS A 220 -4.83 -0.14 -12.17
N HIS A 221 -4.76 0.52 -11.01
CA HIS A 221 -5.97 1.09 -10.38
C HIS A 221 -6.43 2.39 -11.07
N ARG A 222 -5.48 3.19 -11.58
CA ARG A 222 -5.75 4.45 -12.30
C ARG A 222 -5.03 4.44 -13.64
N LEU A 223 -5.72 3.95 -14.67
CA LEU A 223 -5.20 3.93 -16.03
C LEU A 223 -4.74 5.32 -16.48
N GLY A 224 -3.50 5.39 -16.98
CA GLY A 224 -2.84 6.59 -17.47
C GLY A 224 -2.15 7.42 -16.39
N LEU A 225 -2.34 7.13 -15.09
CA LEU A 225 -1.75 7.94 -14.02
C LEU A 225 -0.22 7.81 -13.95
N GLU A 226 0.38 6.76 -14.51
CA GLU A 226 1.84 6.65 -14.66
C GLU A 226 2.45 7.80 -15.49
N GLN A 227 1.62 8.54 -16.23
CA GLN A 227 2.01 9.76 -16.91
C GLN A 227 2.48 10.85 -15.93
N LEU A 228 1.91 10.94 -14.72
CA LEU A 228 2.40 11.85 -13.68
C LEU A 228 3.88 11.58 -13.38
N LEU A 229 4.24 10.31 -13.16
CA LEU A 229 5.63 9.91 -12.88
C LEU A 229 6.54 10.20 -14.08
N THR A 230 6.08 9.86 -15.29
CA THR A 230 6.78 10.18 -16.55
C THR A 230 7.19 11.64 -16.61
N GLU A 231 6.24 12.54 -16.36
CA GLU A 231 6.41 13.98 -16.51
C GLU A 231 7.28 14.57 -15.40
N VAL A 232 7.11 14.14 -14.15
CA VAL A 232 7.93 14.64 -13.05
C VAL A 232 9.36 14.11 -13.15
N PHE A 233 9.57 12.84 -13.49
CA PHE A 233 10.92 12.29 -13.69
C PHE A 233 11.68 12.97 -14.83
N ALA A 234 10.96 13.53 -15.81
CA ALA A 234 11.53 14.28 -16.91
C ALA A 234 11.72 15.78 -16.61
N SER A 235 11.25 16.27 -15.46
CA SER A 235 11.28 17.67 -15.08
C SER A 235 12.38 17.95 -14.05
N ASP A 236 13.09 19.06 -14.21
CA ASP A 236 14.03 19.56 -13.19
C ASP A 236 13.34 20.45 -12.12
N ILE A 237 12.04 20.71 -12.24
CA ILE A 237 11.29 21.59 -11.31
C ILE A 237 11.19 20.97 -9.91
N LEU A 238 10.98 19.66 -9.84
CA LEU A 238 10.83 18.92 -8.60
C LEU A 238 11.76 17.71 -8.60
N PRO A 239 13.03 17.89 -8.19
CA PRO A 239 14.00 16.81 -8.12
C PRO A 239 13.50 15.67 -7.24
N THR A 240 13.59 14.45 -7.74
CA THR A 240 13.19 13.25 -7.01
C THR A 240 14.38 12.67 -6.24
N VAL A 241 14.12 12.19 -5.03
CA VAL A 241 15.13 11.66 -4.11
C VAL A 241 14.65 10.35 -3.49
N VAL A 242 15.58 9.50 -3.05
CA VAL A 242 15.21 8.39 -2.16
C VAL A 242 15.07 8.91 -0.72
N ILE A 243 14.27 8.27 0.12
CA ILE A 243 14.00 8.75 1.49
C ILE A 243 15.30 8.94 2.27
N SER A 244 16.26 8.03 2.14
CA SER A 244 17.51 8.19 2.86
C SER A 244 18.41 9.33 2.36
N ASP A 245 18.18 9.90 1.17
CA ASP A 245 18.90 11.12 0.75
C ASP A 245 18.51 12.30 1.65
N LEU A 246 17.31 12.28 2.25
CA LEU A 246 16.83 13.35 3.13
C LEU A 246 17.77 13.60 4.32
N PHE A 247 18.43 12.56 4.86
CA PHE A 247 19.44 12.73 5.92
C PHE A 247 20.57 13.68 5.55
N SER A 248 20.95 13.68 4.26
CA SER A 248 22.00 14.56 3.75
C SER A 248 21.47 15.96 3.45
N LEU A 249 20.23 16.08 2.96
CA LEU A 249 19.58 17.31 2.51
C LEU A 249 19.04 18.17 3.67
N PHE A 250 18.64 17.54 4.76
CA PHE A 250 18.04 18.18 5.93
C PHE A 250 18.85 17.84 7.17
N LYS A 251 19.25 18.85 7.94
CA LYS A 251 20.14 18.70 9.11
C LYS A 251 19.42 18.83 10.44
N GLU A 252 18.32 19.56 10.49
CA GLU A 252 17.53 19.71 11.70
C GLU A 252 16.92 18.37 12.12
N ARG A 253 16.99 18.09 13.43
CA ARG A 253 16.46 16.88 14.05
C ARG A 253 15.51 17.27 15.16
N VAL A 254 14.28 16.78 15.08
CA VAL A 254 13.24 17.04 16.08
C VAL A 254 12.82 15.72 16.70
N ARG A 255 12.79 15.68 18.03
CA ARG A 255 12.30 14.52 18.76
C ARG A 255 10.79 14.37 18.61
N VAL A 256 10.29 13.15 18.39
CA VAL A 256 8.86 12.84 18.26
C VAL A 256 8.50 11.55 18.99
N ASN A 257 7.26 11.46 19.47
CA ASN A 257 6.65 10.25 20.01
C ASN A 257 5.33 9.96 19.29
N PRO A 258 5.35 9.33 18.11
CA PRO A 258 4.16 9.13 17.28
C PRO A 258 3.12 8.26 17.98
N ILE A 259 1.84 8.51 17.70
CA ILE A 259 0.72 7.69 18.17
C ILE A 259 0.51 6.47 17.27
N SER A 260 0.02 5.36 17.83
CA SER A 260 -0.32 4.17 17.05
C SER A 260 -1.34 4.50 15.97
N GLY A 261 -1.12 4.04 14.74
CA GLY A 261 -1.95 4.40 13.59
C GLY A 261 -1.65 3.53 12.39
N SER A 262 -2.46 3.69 11.34
CA SER A 262 -2.25 3.08 10.03
C SER A 262 -2.59 4.10 8.95
N TRP A 263 -2.15 3.86 7.71
CA TRP A 263 -2.47 4.74 6.60
C TRP A 263 -3.94 4.69 6.13
N ALA A 264 -4.75 3.83 6.77
CA ALA A 264 -6.18 3.65 6.56
C ALA A 264 -7.02 4.24 7.71
N LEU A 265 -6.38 4.93 8.66
CA LEU A 265 -7.03 5.54 9.82
C LEU A 265 -7.92 6.72 9.39
N PHE A 266 -9.18 6.75 9.79
CA PHE A 266 -10.05 7.93 9.65
C PHE A 266 -10.34 8.59 11.01
N ASN A 267 -10.88 9.82 10.99
CA ASN A 267 -11.17 10.60 12.21
C ASN A 267 -12.07 9.85 13.21
N ILE A 268 -12.98 9.00 12.73
CA ILE A 268 -13.86 8.20 13.59
C ILE A 268 -13.11 7.07 14.31
N ASP A 269 -12.08 6.50 13.68
CA ASP A 269 -11.24 5.45 14.27
C ASP A 269 -10.39 6.03 15.40
N GLU A 270 -9.92 7.27 15.22
CA GLU A 270 -9.21 8.03 16.25
C GLU A 270 -10.13 8.30 17.45
N ALA A 271 -11.35 8.77 17.22
CA ALA A 271 -12.35 8.99 18.27
C ALA A 271 -12.65 7.69 19.06
N ARG A 272 -12.68 6.54 18.38
CA ARG A 272 -12.90 5.21 18.97
C ARG A 272 -11.63 4.57 19.56
N ARG A 273 -10.46 5.22 19.45
CA ARG A 273 -9.15 4.67 19.85
C ARG A 273 -8.87 3.29 19.24
N ALA A 274 -9.27 3.10 17.98
CA ALA A 274 -9.20 1.82 17.27
C ALA A 274 -8.32 1.95 16.01
N PRO A 275 -7.00 2.16 16.14
CA PRO A 275 -6.13 2.54 15.02
C PRO A 275 -5.96 1.47 13.93
N PHE A 276 -6.46 0.27 14.21
CA PHE A 276 -6.35 -0.93 13.39
C PHE A 276 -7.71 -1.53 13.06
N SER A 277 -8.81 -0.76 13.16
CA SER A 277 -10.19 -1.24 13.01
C SER A 277 -10.45 -2.05 11.74
N ARG A 278 -9.67 -1.82 10.69
CA ARG A 278 -9.75 -2.51 9.41
C ARG A 278 -9.10 -3.91 9.37
N TRP A 279 -8.25 -4.25 10.33
CA TRP A 279 -7.65 -5.60 10.44
C TRP A 279 -7.93 -6.27 11.79
N TYR A 280 -8.21 -5.46 12.81
CA TYR A 280 -8.49 -5.88 14.16
C TYR A 280 -9.52 -4.93 14.77
N ASN A 281 -10.77 -5.38 14.80
CA ASN A 281 -11.86 -4.70 15.47
C ASN A 281 -12.54 -5.70 16.39
N ARG A 282 -12.60 -5.36 17.69
CA ARG A 282 -13.20 -6.23 18.71
C ARG A 282 -14.70 -6.39 18.52
N ASP A 283 -15.38 -5.46 17.85
CA ASP A 283 -16.82 -5.53 17.60
C ASP A 283 -17.15 -6.32 16.32
N ASN A 284 -16.20 -6.42 15.39
CA ASN A 284 -16.35 -7.23 14.18
C ASN A 284 -16.27 -8.74 14.53
N LYS A 285 -17.40 -9.45 14.39
CA LYS A 285 -17.52 -10.88 14.69
C LYS A 285 -16.56 -11.74 13.87
N ILE A 286 -16.37 -11.42 12.59
CA ILE A 286 -15.48 -12.16 11.70
C ILE A 286 -14.02 -11.95 12.10
N HIS A 287 -13.60 -10.72 12.41
CA HIS A 287 -12.24 -10.46 12.92
C HIS A 287 -11.94 -11.27 14.19
N ARG A 288 -12.87 -11.32 15.16
CA ARG A 288 -12.69 -12.11 16.39
C ARG A 288 -12.42 -13.59 16.06
N LEU A 289 -13.23 -14.17 15.19
CA LEU A 289 -13.10 -15.57 14.77
C LEU A 289 -11.81 -15.82 13.97
N GLN A 290 -11.47 -14.94 13.03
CA GLN A 290 -10.23 -15.03 12.25
C GLN A 290 -8.99 -14.96 13.14
N TRP A 291 -8.95 -14.05 14.11
CA TRP A 291 -7.83 -13.96 15.05
C TRP A 291 -7.78 -15.13 16.03
N GLU A 292 -8.92 -15.71 16.41
CA GLU A 292 -8.93 -16.95 17.18
C GLU A 292 -8.31 -18.11 16.38
N LEU A 293 -8.71 -18.28 15.11
CA LEU A 293 -8.15 -19.30 14.21
C LEU A 293 -6.65 -19.06 13.95
N THR A 294 -6.25 -17.81 13.75
CA THR A 294 -4.85 -17.41 13.57
C THR A 294 -4.01 -17.79 14.79
N ASN A 295 -4.47 -17.44 15.99
CA ASN A 295 -3.78 -17.77 17.23
C ASN A 295 -3.72 -19.27 17.50
N LEU A 296 -4.76 -20.03 17.11
CA LEU A 296 -4.74 -21.49 17.17
C LEU A 296 -3.67 -22.07 16.24
N ALA A 297 -3.58 -21.58 15.00
CA ALA A 297 -2.58 -22.02 14.02
C ALA A 297 -1.15 -21.72 14.50
N LEU A 298 -0.89 -20.50 15.01
CA LEU A 298 0.39 -20.12 15.62
C LEU A 298 0.78 -21.10 16.73
N LYS A 299 -0.11 -21.28 17.73
CA LYS A 299 0.15 -22.17 18.88
C LYS A 299 0.39 -23.63 18.46
N VAL A 300 -0.36 -24.11 17.46
CA VAL A 300 -0.23 -25.48 16.95
C VAL A 300 1.15 -25.68 16.32
N VAL A 301 1.57 -24.80 15.42
CA VAL A 301 2.87 -24.91 14.75
C VAL A 301 4.02 -24.73 15.75
N ASP A 302 3.91 -23.78 16.68
CA ASP A 302 4.94 -23.53 17.69
C ASP A 302 5.10 -24.70 18.69
N SER A 303 4.04 -25.51 18.89
CA SER A 303 4.09 -26.68 19.78
C SER A 303 4.88 -27.87 19.25
N VAL A 304 5.30 -27.84 17.98
CA VAL A 304 6.00 -28.96 17.32
C VAL A 304 7.46 -28.60 17.07
N ASN A 305 8.37 -29.52 17.41
CA ASN A 305 9.79 -29.35 17.09
C ASN A 305 10.02 -29.36 15.56
N LEU A 306 10.45 -28.20 15.03
CA LEU A 306 10.59 -27.92 13.59
C LEU A 306 11.65 -28.77 12.86
N GLN A 307 12.50 -29.52 13.57
CA GLN A 307 13.56 -30.36 13.01
C GLN A 307 13.03 -31.53 12.13
N LYS A 308 11.73 -31.88 12.21
CA LYS A 308 11.13 -32.94 11.38
C LYS A 308 10.72 -32.40 10.01
N LYS A 309 11.19 -33.00 8.90
CA LYS A 309 10.93 -32.59 7.49
C LYS A 309 9.47 -32.21 7.16
N LYS A 310 8.46 -32.89 7.73
CA LYS A 310 7.03 -32.57 7.50
C LYS A 310 6.61 -31.22 8.12
N VAL A 311 7.26 -30.79 9.19
CA VAL A 311 6.95 -29.56 9.93
C VAL A 311 7.35 -28.31 9.13
N PHE A 312 8.34 -28.43 8.24
CA PHE A 312 8.73 -27.34 7.34
C PHE A 312 7.59 -26.91 6.40
N LYS A 313 6.78 -27.86 5.92
CA LYS A 313 5.63 -27.56 5.05
C LYS A 313 4.56 -26.77 5.81
N ALA A 314 4.15 -27.24 6.99
CA ALA A 314 3.18 -26.54 7.84
C ALA A 314 3.65 -25.14 8.22
N ARG A 315 4.94 -24.99 8.56
CA ARG A 315 5.52 -23.68 8.87
C ARG A 315 5.46 -22.72 7.67
N LYS A 316 5.80 -23.19 6.46
CA LYS A 316 5.70 -22.39 5.23
C LYS A 316 4.25 -22.01 4.89
N LEU A 317 3.29 -22.91 5.13
CA LEU A 317 1.87 -22.62 4.98
C LEU A 317 1.46 -21.49 5.93
N LEU A 318 1.78 -21.61 7.22
CA LEU A 318 1.52 -20.59 8.22
C LEU A 318 2.12 -19.24 7.85
N ASP A 319 3.40 -19.21 7.44
CA ASP A 319 4.08 -17.98 7.05
C ASP A 319 3.28 -17.20 5.99
N SER A 320 2.71 -17.91 5.00
CA SER A 320 1.89 -17.31 3.94
C SER A 320 0.45 -17.05 4.36
N ALA A 321 -0.07 -17.77 5.36
CA ALA A 321 -1.44 -17.66 5.84
C ALA A 321 -1.66 -16.44 6.75
N LEU A 322 -0.58 -15.79 7.21
CA LEU A 322 -0.63 -14.60 8.08
C LEU A 322 -0.79 -13.27 7.32
N HIS A 323 -0.98 -13.30 6.00
CA HIS A 323 -1.11 -12.10 5.17
C HIS A 323 -2.30 -11.21 5.59
N SER A 324 -2.12 -9.88 5.54
CA SER A 324 -3.09 -8.91 6.08
C SER A 324 -4.42 -8.88 5.34
N ASP A 325 -4.44 -9.24 4.06
CA ASP A 325 -5.61 -9.04 3.17
C ASP A 325 -6.87 -9.69 3.71
N GLN A 326 -6.78 -10.91 4.26
CA GLN A 326 -7.96 -11.63 4.74
C GLN A 326 -8.71 -10.89 5.85
N TYR A 327 -8.00 -10.11 6.65
CA TYR A 327 -8.60 -9.30 7.72
C TYR A 327 -9.13 -7.99 7.14
N TRP A 328 -8.38 -7.35 6.23
CA TRP A 328 -8.84 -6.14 5.55
C TRP A 328 -10.19 -6.33 4.85
N TRP A 329 -10.31 -7.39 4.04
CA TRP A 329 -11.53 -7.71 3.31
C TRP A 329 -12.68 -8.17 4.23
N ALA A 330 -12.37 -8.68 5.43
CA ALA A 330 -13.37 -8.99 6.46
C ALA A 330 -13.90 -7.75 7.20
N SER A 331 -13.26 -6.59 7.03
CA SER A 331 -13.73 -5.33 7.63
C SER A 331 -14.97 -4.76 6.96
N ALA A 332 -15.20 -5.08 5.68
CA ALA A 332 -16.21 -4.46 4.82
C ALA A 332 -16.06 -2.93 4.73
N LYS A 333 -14.83 -2.39 4.84
CA LYS A 333 -14.58 -0.95 4.83
C LYS A 333 -13.35 -0.57 3.99
N PRO A 334 -13.50 -0.25 2.69
CA PRO A 334 -14.73 -0.29 1.88
C PRO A 334 -15.00 -1.64 1.22
N TRP A 335 -14.03 -2.54 1.20
CA TRP A 335 -14.07 -3.71 0.33
C TRP A 335 -14.48 -4.97 1.09
N TRP A 336 -15.21 -5.85 0.39
CA TRP A 336 -15.70 -7.12 0.91
C TRP A 336 -15.58 -8.23 -0.14
N SER A 337 -15.07 -9.39 0.26
CA SER A 337 -14.95 -10.58 -0.59
C SER A 337 -14.94 -11.82 0.29
N ILE A 338 -15.98 -12.63 0.14
CA ILE A 338 -16.09 -13.91 0.83
C ILE A 338 -14.97 -14.86 0.37
N GLU A 339 -14.57 -14.77 -0.89
CA GLU A 339 -13.50 -15.59 -1.48
C GLU A 339 -12.14 -15.31 -0.82
N ILE A 340 -11.83 -14.04 -0.55
CA ILE A 340 -10.56 -13.70 0.12
C ILE A 340 -10.59 -14.10 1.59
N ILE A 341 -11.74 -13.91 2.26
CA ILE A 341 -11.95 -14.36 3.65
C ILE A 341 -11.80 -15.88 3.75
N GLU A 342 -12.44 -16.62 2.85
CA GLU A 342 -12.37 -18.09 2.75
C GLU A 342 -10.94 -18.54 2.54
N ARG A 343 -10.24 -18.01 1.53
CA ARG A 343 -8.88 -18.44 1.21
C ARG A 343 -7.92 -18.25 2.39
N GLY A 344 -8.06 -17.15 3.13
CA GLY A 344 -7.28 -16.89 4.34
C GLY A 344 -7.56 -17.91 5.45
N ALA A 345 -8.85 -18.08 5.80
CA ALA A 345 -9.27 -19.02 6.83
C ALA A 345 -8.94 -20.49 6.47
N SER A 346 -9.11 -20.86 5.20
CA SER A 346 -8.82 -22.18 4.65
C SER A 346 -7.32 -22.51 4.76
N LYS A 347 -6.43 -21.56 4.44
CA LYS A 347 -4.98 -21.73 4.64
C LYS A 347 -4.58 -21.93 6.09
N LEU A 348 -5.23 -21.23 7.02
CA LEU A 348 -5.00 -21.43 8.46
C LEU A 348 -5.48 -22.81 8.92
N LEU A 349 -6.65 -23.26 8.44
CA LEU A 349 -7.15 -24.61 8.70
C LEU A 349 -6.21 -25.68 8.12
N GLU A 350 -5.76 -25.52 6.88
CA GLU A 350 -4.81 -26.43 6.23
C GLU A 350 -3.50 -26.48 7.01
N THR A 351 -2.99 -25.34 7.47
CA THR A 351 -1.79 -25.28 8.32
C THR A 351 -1.93 -26.17 9.55
N ILE A 352 -3.07 -26.09 10.24
CA ILE A 352 -3.34 -26.90 11.43
C ILE A 352 -3.42 -28.39 11.06
N LYS A 353 -4.17 -28.74 10.00
CA LYS A 353 -4.32 -30.14 9.53
C LYS A 353 -3.00 -30.77 9.07
N GLN A 354 -2.13 -29.99 8.45
CA GLN A 354 -0.83 -30.44 7.95
C GLN A 354 0.24 -30.49 9.05
N THR A 355 -0.03 -29.95 10.24
CA THR A 355 0.89 -30.00 11.38
C THR A 355 0.87 -31.40 12.00
N PRO A 356 2.02 -32.09 12.12
CA PRO A 356 2.05 -33.45 12.69
C PRO A 356 1.72 -33.48 14.19
N GLY A 357 0.97 -34.51 14.62
CA GLY A 357 0.72 -34.77 16.03
C GLY A 357 -0.29 -33.82 16.69
N VAL A 358 -1.07 -33.08 15.90
CA VAL A 358 -2.12 -32.22 16.42
C VAL A 358 -3.28 -33.06 16.96
N PRO A 359 -3.71 -32.84 18.22
CA PRO A 359 -4.87 -33.52 18.78
C PRO A 359 -6.14 -33.27 17.95
N SER A 360 -6.99 -34.29 17.81
CA SER A 360 -8.23 -34.22 17.03
C SER A 360 -9.16 -33.09 17.45
N PHE A 361 -9.26 -32.80 18.76
CA PHE A 361 -10.08 -31.70 19.26
C PHE A 361 -9.62 -30.31 18.78
N LYS A 362 -8.31 -30.09 18.55
CA LYS A 362 -7.80 -28.83 17.99
C LYS A 362 -8.13 -28.72 16.50
N ILE A 363 -8.11 -29.84 15.78
CA ILE A 363 -8.54 -29.90 14.37
C ILE A 363 -10.04 -29.60 14.29
N GLY A 364 -10.86 -30.25 15.11
CA GLY A 364 -12.31 -30.00 15.18
C GLY A 364 -12.62 -28.53 15.50
N LYS A 365 -11.96 -27.95 16.51
CA LYS A 365 -12.09 -26.52 16.81
C LYS A 365 -11.74 -25.62 15.62
N ALA A 366 -10.68 -25.95 14.87
CA ALA A 366 -10.29 -25.18 13.70
C ALA A 366 -11.32 -25.28 12.56
N GLU A 367 -11.89 -26.47 12.35
CA GLU A 367 -12.97 -26.68 11.37
C GLU A 367 -14.24 -25.91 11.74
N ASP A 368 -14.59 -25.90 13.03
CA ASP A 368 -15.75 -25.15 13.52
C ASP A 368 -15.55 -23.64 13.36
N LEU A 369 -14.35 -23.13 13.70
CA LEU A 369 -14.00 -21.72 13.47
C LEU A 369 -14.08 -21.36 11.99
N TYR A 370 -13.49 -22.17 11.11
CA TYR A 370 -13.54 -21.97 9.66
C TYR A 370 -14.98 -21.92 9.13
N LYS A 371 -15.80 -22.91 9.48
CA LYS A 371 -17.22 -22.94 9.09
C LYS A 371 -17.98 -21.72 9.63
N THR A 372 -17.76 -21.37 10.90
CA THR A 372 -18.44 -20.23 11.53
C THR A 372 -18.05 -18.90 10.89
N ILE A 373 -16.78 -18.73 10.48
CA ILE A 373 -16.32 -17.56 9.72
C ILE A 373 -17.13 -17.44 8.42
N LEU A 374 -17.23 -18.53 7.65
CA LEU A 374 -17.96 -18.51 6.38
C LEU A 374 -19.46 -18.32 6.55
N PHE A 375 -20.09 -19.02 7.50
CA PHE A 375 -21.51 -18.84 7.79
C PHE A 375 -21.80 -17.39 8.20
N THR A 376 -20.97 -16.81 9.07
CA THR A 376 -21.11 -15.39 9.46
C THR A 376 -20.93 -14.46 8.25
N ALA A 377 -19.96 -14.73 7.38
CA ALA A 377 -19.74 -13.94 6.16
C ALA A 377 -20.95 -13.99 5.21
N PHE A 378 -21.54 -15.18 5.00
CA PHE A 378 -22.76 -15.32 4.21
C PHE A 378 -24.00 -14.73 4.89
N GLU A 379 -24.09 -14.75 6.23
CA GLU A 379 -25.13 -14.04 6.97
C GLU A 379 -25.03 -12.53 6.74
N TRP A 380 -23.85 -11.95 6.94
CA TRP A 380 -23.61 -10.51 6.74
C TRP A 380 -23.91 -10.03 5.33
N GLN A 381 -23.63 -10.87 4.33
CA GLN A 381 -23.96 -10.58 2.94
C GLN A 381 -25.48 -10.59 2.69
N ARG A 382 -26.23 -11.44 3.39
CA ARG A 382 -27.68 -11.60 3.19
C ARG A 382 -28.51 -10.60 3.99
N ASP A 383 -28.06 -10.23 5.19
CA ASP A 383 -28.80 -9.36 6.10
C ASP A 383 -28.52 -7.85 5.91
N GLY A 384 -27.64 -7.50 4.96
CA GLY A 384 -27.28 -6.12 4.64
C GLY A 384 -26.22 -5.51 5.56
N THR A 385 -25.61 -6.28 6.47
CA THR A 385 -24.52 -5.82 7.34
C THR A 385 -23.34 -5.30 6.51
N VAL A 386 -22.99 -5.98 5.41
CA VAL A 386 -21.91 -5.54 4.51
C VAL A 386 -22.23 -4.15 3.94
N ASP A 387 -23.40 -3.97 3.35
CA ASP A 387 -23.80 -2.70 2.73
C ASP A 387 -23.79 -1.55 3.73
N LYS A 388 -24.24 -1.81 4.96
CA LYS A 388 -24.17 -0.84 6.05
C LYS A 388 -22.73 -0.43 6.38
N LEU A 389 -21.83 -1.39 6.55
CA LEU A 389 -20.42 -1.11 6.88
C LEU A 389 -19.71 -0.38 5.75
N VAL A 390 -19.98 -0.75 4.49
CA VAL A 390 -19.45 -0.08 3.30
C VAL A 390 -19.97 1.36 3.23
N LYS A 391 -21.28 1.57 3.45
CA LYS A 391 -21.87 2.91 3.47
C LYS A 391 -21.26 3.78 4.56
N GLU A 392 -21.11 3.26 5.79
CA GLU A 392 -20.43 3.98 6.87
C GLU A 392 -19.02 4.41 6.46
N HIS A 393 -18.26 3.55 5.78
CA HIS A 393 -16.94 3.91 5.26
C HIS A 393 -17.00 5.03 4.21
N ILE A 394 -17.94 4.95 3.26
CA ILE A 394 -18.10 5.98 2.22
C ILE A 394 -18.42 7.33 2.86
N ASP A 395 -19.29 7.35 3.88
CA ASP A 395 -19.64 8.54 4.62
C ASP A 395 -18.41 9.10 5.40
N GLU A 396 -17.61 8.22 6.02
CA GLU A 396 -16.33 8.57 6.66
C GLU A 396 -15.35 9.21 5.64
N GLU A 397 -15.22 8.62 4.46
CA GLU A 397 -14.32 9.11 3.40
C GLU A 397 -14.80 10.44 2.81
N ALA A 398 -16.11 10.60 2.60
CA ALA A 398 -16.69 11.83 2.10
C ALA A 398 -16.45 13.00 3.07
N GLN A 399 -16.62 12.78 4.38
CA GLN A 399 -16.31 13.78 5.41
C GLN A 399 -14.83 14.17 5.40
N PHE A 400 -13.94 13.20 5.22
CA PHE A 400 -12.51 13.47 5.08
C PHE A 400 -12.20 14.31 3.83
N ARG A 401 -12.83 13.99 2.70
CA ARG A 401 -12.65 14.73 1.44
C ARG A 401 -13.20 16.15 1.48
N ILE A 402 -14.26 16.44 2.24
CA ILE A 402 -14.79 17.81 2.37
C ILE A 402 -13.77 18.76 3.01
N GLN A 403 -12.87 18.24 3.85
CA GLN A 403 -11.80 19.04 4.47
C GLN A 403 -10.69 19.40 3.47
N ASP A 404 -10.58 18.67 2.36
CA ASP A 404 -9.56 18.86 1.34
C ASP A 404 -10.20 19.47 0.08
N LYS A 405 -9.85 20.72 -0.27
CA LYS A 405 -10.46 21.40 -1.42
C LYS A 405 -10.28 20.57 -2.70
N GLU A 406 -11.37 20.26 -3.40
CA GLU A 406 -11.32 19.57 -4.69
C GLU A 406 -10.36 20.26 -5.67
N THR A 407 -9.47 19.48 -6.27
CA THR A 407 -8.51 20.01 -7.23
C THR A 407 -9.17 20.17 -8.59
N LYS A 408 -9.28 21.41 -9.08
CA LYS A 408 -9.77 21.68 -10.43
C LYS A 408 -8.70 21.37 -11.47
N ILE A 409 -8.87 20.28 -12.22
CA ILE A 409 -7.97 19.90 -13.32
C ILE A 409 -8.21 20.83 -14.53
N PRO A 410 -7.18 21.54 -15.04
CA PRO A 410 -7.34 22.39 -16.22
C PRO A 410 -7.75 21.60 -17.47
N ARG A 411 -8.62 22.17 -18.32
CA ARG A 411 -9.11 21.50 -19.55
C ARG A 411 -7.99 20.95 -20.44
N GLN A 412 -6.89 21.70 -20.57
CA GLN A 412 -5.71 21.27 -21.35
C GLN A 412 -5.07 19.99 -20.80
N GLU A 413 -5.01 19.83 -19.48
CA GLU A 413 -4.48 18.64 -18.83
C GLU A 413 -5.41 17.44 -19.03
N ILE A 414 -6.73 17.64 -18.97
CA ILE A 414 -7.72 16.60 -19.30
C ILE A 414 -7.51 16.11 -20.74
N PHE A 415 -7.30 17.01 -21.71
CA PHE A 415 -7.00 16.63 -23.09
C PHE A 415 -5.70 15.82 -23.22
N LYS A 416 -4.66 16.21 -22.47
CA LYS A 416 -3.38 15.51 -22.45
C LYS A 416 -3.55 14.08 -21.93
N MET A 417 -4.29 13.91 -20.83
CA MET A 417 -4.63 12.59 -20.27
C MET A 417 -5.43 11.75 -21.27
N ILE A 418 -6.45 12.32 -21.91
CA ILE A 418 -7.26 11.62 -22.93
C ILE A 418 -6.39 11.19 -24.12
N ASN A 419 -5.49 12.05 -24.59
CA ASN A 419 -4.61 11.72 -25.72
C ASN A 419 -3.62 10.60 -25.38
N HIS A 420 -3.08 10.60 -24.15
CA HIS A 420 -2.25 9.50 -23.65
C HIS A 420 -3.03 8.18 -23.62
N LEU A 421 -4.23 8.19 -23.04
CA LEU A 421 -5.10 7.02 -22.99
C LEU A 421 -5.50 6.52 -24.39
N LYS A 422 -5.77 7.41 -25.34
CA LYS A 422 -6.05 7.02 -26.74
C LYS A 422 -4.87 6.26 -27.36
N LYS A 423 -3.64 6.72 -27.15
CA LYS A 423 -2.45 6.01 -27.64
C LYS A 423 -2.36 4.60 -27.06
N GLN A 424 -2.60 4.45 -25.75
CA GLN A 424 -2.61 3.14 -25.08
C GLN A 424 -3.76 2.24 -25.57
N MET A 425 -4.95 2.80 -25.76
CA MET A 425 -6.10 2.10 -26.32
C MET A 425 -5.79 1.55 -27.73
N TYR A 426 -5.19 2.36 -28.61
CA TYR A 426 -4.82 1.91 -29.95
C TYR A 426 -3.71 0.85 -29.94
N GLN A 427 -2.74 0.96 -29.03
CA GLN A 427 -1.71 -0.06 -28.85
C GLN A 427 -2.31 -1.39 -28.38
N ALA A 428 -3.21 -1.36 -27.40
CA ALA A 428 -3.92 -2.54 -26.92
C ALA A 428 -4.76 -3.18 -28.03
N ALA A 429 -5.54 -2.39 -28.77
CA ALA A 429 -6.34 -2.89 -29.89
C ALA A 429 -5.49 -3.50 -31.01
N LYS A 430 -4.32 -2.91 -31.31
CA LYS A 430 -3.37 -3.47 -32.30
C LYS A 430 -2.75 -4.79 -31.84
N ALA A 431 -2.63 -5.00 -30.53
CA ALA A 431 -2.20 -6.25 -29.93
C ALA A 431 -3.36 -7.24 -29.71
N GLU A 432 -4.55 -6.97 -30.26
CA GLU A 432 -5.78 -7.77 -30.10
C GLU A 432 -6.26 -7.90 -28.64
N GLU A 433 -5.79 -7.02 -27.76
CA GLU A 433 -6.21 -6.91 -26.35
C GLU A 433 -7.51 -6.08 -26.24
N TYR A 434 -8.60 -6.54 -26.87
CA TYR A 434 -9.84 -5.75 -27.02
C TYR A 434 -10.51 -5.40 -25.69
N GLU A 435 -10.51 -6.31 -24.71
CA GLU A 435 -11.03 -6.02 -23.37
C GLU A 435 -10.28 -4.85 -22.73
N ARG A 436 -8.95 -4.83 -22.83
CA ARG A 436 -8.11 -3.77 -22.30
C ARG A 436 -8.36 -2.44 -23.03
N ALA A 437 -8.52 -2.49 -24.35
CA ALA A 437 -8.91 -1.32 -25.13
C ALA A 437 -10.27 -0.75 -24.68
N ALA A 438 -11.24 -1.62 -24.32
CA ALA A 438 -12.54 -1.19 -23.81
C ALA A 438 -12.41 -0.45 -22.45
N VAL A 439 -11.56 -0.92 -21.53
CA VAL A 439 -11.33 -0.24 -20.25
C VAL A 439 -10.71 1.16 -20.46
N PHE A 440 -9.75 1.30 -21.38
CA PHE A 440 -9.22 2.61 -21.75
C PHE A 440 -10.31 3.54 -22.32
N LYS A 441 -11.20 3.02 -23.16
CA LYS A 441 -12.32 3.77 -23.73
C LYS A 441 -13.28 4.28 -22.64
N GLU A 442 -13.60 3.45 -21.66
CA GLU A 442 -14.45 3.85 -20.53
C GLU A 442 -13.79 4.99 -19.71
N ARG A 443 -12.49 4.87 -19.42
CA ARG A 443 -11.75 5.93 -18.72
C ARG A 443 -11.73 7.24 -19.52
N ILE A 444 -11.57 7.18 -20.84
CA ILE A 444 -11.65 8.35 -21.72
C ILE A 444 -13.04 9.01 -21.62
N ASN A 445 -14.11 8.22 -21.63
CA ASN A 445 -15.48 8.73 -21.49
C ASN A 445 -15.69 9.44 -20.15
N ASN A 446 -15.18 8.86 -19.06
CA ASN A 446 -15.26 9.46 -17.72
C ASN A 446 -14.53 10.81 -17.65
N LEU A 447 -13.33 10.91 -18.22
CA LEU A 447 -12.59 12.19 -18.31
C LEU A 447 -13.28 13.21 -19.21
N ALA A 448 -13.91 12.76 -20.31
CA ALA A 448 -14.68 13.63 -21.20
C ALA A 448 -15.98 14.14 -20.53
N ALA A 449 -16.63 13.34 -19.69
CA ALA A 449 -17.79 13.76 -18.91
C ALA A 449 -17.42 14.85 -17.89
N GLN A 450 -16.28 14.70 -17.20
CA GLN A 450 -15.73 15.75 -16.34
C GLN A 450 -15.53 17.06 -17.10
N LYS A 451 -14.97 17.01 -18.32
CA LYS A 451 -14.83 18.18 -19.19
C LYS A 451 -16.17 18.87 -19.49
N ASN A 452 -17.24 18.12 -19.77
CA ASN A 452 -18.55 18.66 -20.14
C ASN A 452 -19.33 19.25 -18.96
N LEU A 453 -19.11 18.76 -17.73
CA LEU A 453 -19.62 19.41 -16.52
C LEU A 453 -19.10 20.84 -16.38
N PHE A 454 -17.85 21.10 -16.81
CA PHE A 454 -17.26 22.44 -16.84
C PHE A 454 -17.72 23.31 -18.02
N SER A 455 -18.47 22.80 -19.01
CA SER A 455 -19.10 23.63 -20.04
C SER A 455 -20.50 24.08 -19.63
N LYS A 456 -21.27 23.26 -18.90
CA LYS A 456 -22.58 23.65 -18.39
C LYS A 456 -22.52 24.71 -17.29
N ASN A 457 -21.54 24.66 -16.39
CA ASN A 457 -21.40 25.66 -15.31
C ASN A 457 -20.89 27.04 -15.75
N LYS A 458 -20.42 27.20 -16.99
CA LYS A 458 -20.05 28.52 -17.53
C LYS A 458 -21.24 29.26 -18.15
N ASN A 459 -22.23 28.53 -18.67
CA ASN A 459 -23.42 29.11 -19.30
C ASN A 459 -24.49 29.57 -18.30
N ASN A 460 -24.36 29.22 -17.01
CA ASN A 460 -25.28 29.67 -15.95
C ASN A 460 -24.76 30.89 -15.15
N LEU A 461 -23.62 31.48 -15.54
CA LEU A 461 -23.04 32.67 -14.88
C LEU A 461 -23.03 33.92 -15.78
N GLU A 462 -23.58 33.84 -17.00
CA GLU A 462 -23.68 34.98 -17.94
C GLU A 462 -25.14 35.45 -18.20
N SER A 463 -26.14 34.99 -17.43
CA SER A 463 -27.54 35.40 -17.64
C SER A 463 -28.13 36.29 -16.55
N HIS A 464 -27.33 36.87 -15.65
CA HIS A 464 -27.81 37.78 -14.59
C HIS A 464 -26.95 39.05 -14.50
N TRP A 465 -26.85 39.82 -15.58
CA TRP A 465 -26.58 41.28 -15.56
C TRP A 465 -27.03 41.90 -16.89
N GLY A 466 -28.02 42.79 -16.86
CA GLY A 466 -28.29 43.78 -17.91
C GLY A 466 -29.69 43.69 -18.53
N ASP A 467 -30.48 44.73 -18.26
CA ASP A 467 -31.70 45.15 -18.96
C ASP A 467 -31.52 45.31 -20.48
#